data_AF-A0A2U3LKP4-F1
#
_entry.id   AF-A0A2U3LKP4-F1
#
_cell.length_a   1.000
_cell.length_b   1.000
_cell.length_c   1.000
_cell.angle_alpha   90.00
_cell.angle_beta   90.00
_cell.angle_gamma   90.00
#
_symmetry.space_group_name_H-M   'P 1'
#
loop_
_entity.id
_entity.type
_entity.pdbx_description
1 polymer ?
#
loop_
_entity_poly.entity_id
_entity_poly.type
_entity_poly.pdbx_seq_one_letter_code
_entity_poly.pdbx_strand_id
1 'polypeptide(L)'
;MAANIAEVELGLVVVARARRPSGFDYWLGDSRSRLFQNAMRLEVSGILRGGHGEIERRVNKKVHRLLGYSSEVAGLVGVVEFGQPQVHMIRI
;
A
#
# COMPACT_ATOMS: atom_id res chain seq x y z
N MET A 1 5.45 3.98 6.29
CA MET A 1 5.04 5.21 5.57
C MET A 1 3.74 4.99 4.83
N ALA A 2 3.70 4.20 3.73
CA ALA A 2 2.44 3.97 3.00
C ALA A 2 1.30 3.36 3.84
N ALA A 3 1.61 2.39 4.72
CA ALA A 3 0.62 1.84 5.65
C ALA A 3 0.08 2.91 6.61
N ASN A 4 0.95 3.66 7.30
CA ASN A 4 0.52 4.72 8.21
C ASN A 4 -0.31 5.82 7.52
N ILE A 5 0.03 6.20 6.28
CA ILE A 5 -0.77 7.15 5.49
C ILE A 5 -2.16 6.56 5.25
N ALA A 6 -2.24 5.29 4.83
CA ALA A 6 -3.52 4.64 4.62
C ALA A 6 -4.34 4.50 5.91
N GLU A 7 -3.70 4.24 7.06
CA GLU A 7 -4.39 4.19 8.36
C GLU A 7 -5.00 5.55 8.73
N VAL A 8 -4.24 6.63 8.56
CA VAL A 8 -4.70 8.00 8.87
C VAL A 8 -5.83 8.45 7.94
N GLU A 9 -5.65 8.26 6.62
CA GLU A 9 -6.61 8.74 5.61
C GLU A 9 -7.92 7.92 5.60
N LEU A 10 -7.86 6.63 5.96
CA LEU A 10 -9.02 5.73 5.89
C LEU A 10 -9.65 5.45 7.24
N GLY A 11 -9.03 5.87 8.35
CA GLY A 11 -9.47 5.53 9.71
C GLY A 11 -9.43 4.03 10.02
N LEU A 12 -8.60 3.27 9.28
CA LEU A 12 -8.42 1.82 9.45
C LEU A 12 -7.08 1.52 10.13
N VAL A 13 -6.90 0.28 10.60
CA VAL A 13 -5.62 -0.17 11.17
C VAL A 13 -5.06 -1.38 10.43
N VAL A 14 -3.74 -1.54 10.42
CA VAL A 14 -3.06 -2.74 9.93
C VAL A 14 -3.36 -3.91 10.87
N VAL A 15 -4.18 -4.84 10.40
CA VAL A 15 -4.54 -6.07 11.15
C VAL A 15 -3.63 -7.25 10.80
N ALA A 16 -2.99 -7.22 9.63
CA ALA A 16 -1.97 -8.20 9.24
C ALA A 16 -0.96 -7.62 8.25
N ARG A 17 0.23 -8.24 8.21
CA ARG A 17 1.29 -7.91 7.26
C ARG A 17 1.95 -9.17 6.71
N ALA A 18 2.32 -9.17 5.44
CA ALA A 18 3.15 -10.19 4.83
C ALA A 18 4.32 -9.56 4.06
N ARG A 19 5.54 -10.05 4.32
CA ARG A 19 6.73 -9.64 3.59
C ARG A 19 6.79 -10.38 2.25
N ARG A 20 7.08 -9.66 1.18
CA ARG A 20 7.39 -10.19 -0.16
C ARG A 20 8.82 -9.84 -0.54
N PRO A 21 9.42 -10.53 -1.53
CA PRO A 21 10.76 -10.17 -2.03
C PRO A 21 10.87 -8.72 -2.52
N SER A 22 9.77 -8.13 -3.02
CA SER A 22 9.73 -6.80 -3.63
C SER A 22 8.90 -5.76 -2.86
N GLY A 23 8.44 -6.08 -1.65
CA GLY A 23 7.58 -5.18 -0.88
C GLY A 23 6.82 -5.86 0.25
N PHE A 24 5.67 -5.28 0.59
CA PHE A 24 4.82 -5.74 1.67
C PHE A 24 3.35 -5.72 1.25
N ASP A 25 2.63 -6.75 1.63
CA ASP A 25 1.17 -6.76 1.63
C ASP A 25 0.70 -6.44 3.04
N TYR A 26 -0.27 -5.53 3.16
CA TYR A 26 -0.96 -5.20 4.39
C TYR A 26 -2.44 -5.53 4.24
N TRP A 27 -3.07 -5.90 5.34
CA TRP A 27 -4.52 -5.96 5.44
C TRP A 27 -4.95 -4.86 6.41
N LEU A 28 -5.78 -3.95 5.92
CA LEU A 28 -6.34 -2.82 6.64
C LEU A 28 -7.79 -3.13 7.00
N GLY A 29 -8.15 -3.03 8.27
CA GLY A 29 -9.52 -3.27 8.71
C GLY A 29 -9.82 -2.57 10.02
N ASP A 30 -11.04 -2.74 10.53
CA ASP A 30 -11.34 -2.33 11.89
C ASP A 30 -10.65 -3.30 12.86
N SER A 31 -9.93 -2.75 13.83
CA SER A 31 -9.32 -3.43 14.99
C SER A 31 -10.24 -4.46 15.69
N ARG A 32 -11.55 -4.27 15.62
CA ARG A 32 -12.58 -5.10 16.26
C ARG A 32 -13.07 -6.23 15.35
N SER A 33 -12.72 -6.22 14.07
CA SER A 33 -13.13 -7.22 13.09
C SER A 33 -12.43 -8.54 13.34
N ARG A 34 -13.18 -9.65 13.38
CA ARG A 34 -12.59 -11.00 13.50
C ARG A 34 -12.26 -11.58 12.13
N LEU A 35 -11.18 -12.36 12.06
CA LEU A 35 -10.81 -13.20 10.90
C LEU A 35 -10.63 -12.43 9.57
N PHE A 36 -10.23 -11.16 9.61
CA PHE A 36 -10.02 -10.33 8.41
C PHE A 36 -11.28 -10.14 7.54
N GLN A 37 -12.46 -10.48 8.06
CA GLN A 37 -13.71 -10.21 7.37
C GLN A 37 -13.87 -8.69 7.30
N ASN A 38 -13.95 -8.16 6.08
CA ASN A 38 -13.93 -6.72 5.74
C ASN A 38 -12.56 -6.04 5.77
N ALA A 39 -11.45 -6.79 5.74
CA ALA A 39 -10.13 -6.19 5.59
C ALA A 39 -9.82 -5.91 4.11
N MET A 40 -9.48 -4.66 3.80
CA MET A 40 -8.97 -4.24 2.49
C MET A 40 -7.49 -4.59 2.37
N ARG A 41 -7.06 -5.11 1.22
CA ARG A 41 -5.64 -5.41 0.99
C ARG A 41 -4.91 -4.18 0.45
N LEU A 42 -3.81 -3.79 1.07
CA LEU A 42 -2.90 -2.76 0.59
C LEU A 42 -1.58 -3.40 0.15
N GLU A 43 -1.31 -3.44 -1.15
CA GLU A 43 -0.03 -3.92 -1.69
C GLU A 43 0.93 -2.75 -1.93
N VAL A 44 2.09 -2.76 -1.26
CA VAL A 44 3.09 -1.68 -1.33
C VAL A 44 4.42 -2.19 -1.86
N SER A 45 5.05 -1.44 -2.77
CA SER A 45 6.46 -1.63 -3.14
C SER A 45 7.22 -0.31 -3.24
N GLY A 46 8.54 -0.39 -3.08
CA GLY A 46 9.44 0.74 -3.31
C GLY A 46 10.18 0.68 -4.65
N ILE A 47 10.60 1.84 -5.15
CA ILE A 47 11.62 1.99 -6.20
C ILE A 47 12.64 3.06 -5.79
N LEU A 48 13.90 2.90 -6.21
CA LEU A 48 14.99 3.82 -5.86
C LEU A 48 15.23 4.92 -6.90
N ARG A 49 14.71 4.74 -8.11
CA ARG A 49 14.74 5.71 -9.20
C ARG A 49 13.63 5.35 -10.18
N GLY A 50 12.84 6.33 -10.59
CA GLY A 50 11.82 6.16 -11.62
C GLY A 50 10.93 7.39 -11.73
N GLY A 51 10.62 7.78 -12.96
CA GLY A 51 9.67 8.88 -13.22
C GLY A 51 8.23 8.41 -13.16
N HIS A 52 7.30 9.34 -13.41
CA HIS A 52 5.86 9.10 -13.37
C HIS A 52 5.42 7.87 -14.19
N GLY A 53 5.87 7.75 -15.43
CA GLY A 53 5.50 6.60 -16.29
C GLY A 53 5.98 5.23 -15.78
N GLU A 54 7.10 5.17 -15.04
CA GLU A 54 7.51 3.91 -14.41
C GLU A 54 6.66 3.57 -13.19
N ILE A 55 6.28 4.58 -12.41
CA ILE A 55 5.36 4.45 -11.27
C ILE A 55 4.00 3.94 -11.77
N GLU A 56 3.40 4.58 -12.78
CA GLU A 56 2.12 4.17 -13.36
C GLU A 56 2.15 2.74 -13.89
N ARG A 57 3.19 2.39 -14.66
CA ARG A 57 3.37 1.02 -15.17
C ARG A 57 3.40 -0.01 -14.03
N ARG A 58 4.03 0.33 -12.89
CA ARG A 58 4.10 -0.56 -11.71
C ARG A 58 2.76 -0.64 -10.99
N VAL A 59 2.04 0.48 -10.86
CA VAL A 59 0.67 0.51 -10.32
C VAL A 59 -0.23 -0.39 -11.18
N ASN A 60 -0.24 -0.20 -12.50
CA ASN A 60 -1.06 -0.98 -13.43
C ASN A 60 -0.77 -2.49 -13.33
N LYS A 61 0.50 -2.89 -13.23
CA LYS A 61 0.87 -4.30 -13.03
C LYS A 61 0.34 -4.88 -11.71
N LYS A 62 0.35 -4.10 -10.63
CA LYS A 62 -0.17 -4.54 -9.32
C LYS A 62 -1.70 -4.59 -9.29
N VAL A 63 -2.37 -3.62 -9.91
CA VAL A 63 -3.83 -3.63 -10.09
C VAL A 63 -4.27 -4.86 -10.89
N HIS A 64 -3.65 -5.13 -12.03
CA HIS A 64 -3.93 -6.34 -12.82
C HIS A 64 -3.75 -7.62 -12.00
N ARG A 65 -2.69 -7.67 -11.18
CA ARG A 65 -2.44 -8.81 -10.29
C ARG A 65 -3.53 -8.96 -9.23
N LEU A 66 -3.93 -7.88 -8.57
CA LEU A 66 -4.97 -7.89 -7.55
C LEU A 66 -6.31 -8.37 -8.13
N LEU A 67 -6.74 -7.79 -9.27
CA LEU A 67 -7.96 -8.17 -9.96
C LEU A 67 -7.92 -9.62 -10.46
N GLY A 68 -6.75 -10.10 -10.90
CA GLY A 68 -6.56 -11.48 -11.34
C GLY A 68 -6.67 -12.53 -10.23
N TYR A 69 -6.55 -12.14 -8.96
CA TYR A 69 -6.73 -13.06 -7.83
C TYR A 69 -8.18 -13.16 -7.36
N SER A 70 -8.94 -12.07 -7.41
CA SER A 70 -10.38 -12.04 -7.14
C SER A 70 -10.95 -10.67 -7.49
N SER A 71 -12.09 -10.65 -8.19
CA SER A 71 -12.84 -9.44 -8.54
C SER A 71 -13.57 -8.80 -7.35
N GLU A 72 -13.62 -9.46 -6.19
CA GLU A 72 -14.33 -8.99 -5.00
C GLU A 72 -13.41 -8.35 -3.96
N VAL A 73 -12.11 -8.31 -4.20
CA VAL A 73 -11.14 -7.76 -3.24
C VAL A 73 -11.10 -6.23 -3.38
N ALA A 74 -11.72 -5.53 -2.42
CA ALA A 74 -11.37 -4.15 -2.15
C ALA A 74 -9.85 -4.07 -1.90
N GLY A 75 -9.14 -3.28 -2.69
CA GLY A 75 -7.69 -3.27 -2.69
C GLY A 75 -7.10 -1.92 -3.04
N LEU A 76 -5.99 -1.59 -2.38
CA LEU A 76 -5.17 -0.41 -2.65
C LEU A 76 -3.77 -0.83 -3.11
N VAL A 77 -3.19 0.00 -3.96
CA VAL A 77 -1.84 -0.16 -4.47
C VAL A 77 -1.01 1.07 -4.14
N GLY A 78 0.12 0.86 -3.48
CA GLY A 78 1.12 1.89 -3.24
C GLY A 78 2.43 1.58 -3.98
N VAL A 79 2.93 2.54 -4.75
CA VAL A 79 4.31 2.54 -5.26
C VAL A 79 5.00 3.76 -4.70
N VAL A 80 6.02 3.55 -3.87
CA VAL A 80 6.79 4.63 -3.24
C VAL A 80 8.13 4.78 -3.97
N GLU A 81 8.41 5.96 -4.48
CA GLU A 81 9.70 6.33 -5.08
C GLU A 81 10.57 6.97 -3.98
N PHE A 82 11.80 6.49 -3.82
CA PHE A 82 12.73 6.90 -2.74
C PHE A 82 14.01 7.57 -3.27
N GLY A 83 14.13 7.82 -4.57
CA GLY A 83 15.32 8.34 -5.23
C GLY A 83 15.54 9.83 -5.01
N GLN A 84 14.49 10.60 -4.73
CA GLN A 84 14.60 12.02 -4.38
C GLN A 84 13.92 12.33 -3.04
N PRO A 85 14.43 11.81 -1.92
CA PRO A 85 13.86 12.11 -0.61
C PRO A 85 14.23 13.55 -0.23
N GLN A 86 13.23 14.44 -0.14
CA GLN A 86 13.39 15.78 0.42
C GLN A 86 12.56 15.93 1.69
N VAL A 87 13.14 16.54 2.71
CA VAL A 87 12.45 16.81 3.97
C VAL A 87 12.85 18.20 4.47
N HIS A 88 11.87 19.04 4.74
CA HIS A 88 12.05 20.34 5.40
C HIS A 88 11.08 20.39 6.57
N MET A 89 11.60 20.50 7.80
CA MET A 89 10.81 20.45 9.02
C MET A 89 11.14 21.64 9.90
N ILE A 90 10.10 22.35 10.35
CA ILE A 90 10.17 23.34 11.42
C ILE A 90 9.06 22.98 12.40
N ARG A 91 9.43 22.88 13.68
CA ARG A 91 8.51 22.68 14.80
C ARG A 91 8.36 24.02 15.51
N ILE A 92 7.12 24.42 15.76
CA ILE A 92 6.74 25.61 16.53
C ILE A 92 6.25 25.15 17.90
#